data_AF-A0A2W4X5B6-F1
#
_entry.id   AF-A0A2W4X5B6-F1
#
_cell.length_a   1.000
_cell.length_b   1.000
_cell.length_c   1.000
_cell.angle_alpha   90.00
_cell.angle_beta   90.00
_cell.angle_gamma   90.00
#
_symmetry.space_group_name_H-M   'P 1'
#
loop_
_entity.id
_entity.type
_entity.pdbx_description
1 polymer ?
#
loop_
_entity_poly.entity_id
_entity_poly.type
_entity_poly.pdbx_seq_one_letter_code
_entity_poly.pdbx_strand_id
1 'polypeptide(L)' 'MQEGYSLDNAHGGARTVSSWVEGEPKPSFWFGLKVEGAPIAIESWRCSRCGFIEQYAKG' A
#
# COMPACT_ATOMS: atom_id res chain seq x y z
N MET A 1 -16.27 -3.42 -12.06
CA MET A 1 -15.11 -2.96 -11.26
C MET A 1 -13.93 -2.82 -12.20
N GLN A 2 -13.08 -1.82 -11.99
CA GLN A 2 -11.86 -1.58 -12.77
C GLN A 2 -10.64 -1.83 -11.87
N GLU A 3 -9.72 -2.67 -12.34
CA GLU A 3 -8.46 -2.93 -11.66
C GLU A 3 -7.53 -1.71 -11.72
N GLY A 4 -6.80 -1.48 -10.64
CA GLY A 4 -5.74 -0.48 -10.53
C GLY A 4 -4.86 -0.75 -9.31
N TYR A 5 -4.03 0.21 -8.97
CA TYR A 5 -3.16 0.14 -7.80
C TYR A 5 -3.04 1.51 -7.13
N SER A 6 -2.79 1.49 -5.82
CA SER A 6 -2.41 2.69 -5.10
C SER A 6 -0.92 2.94 -5.33
N LEU A 7 -0.58 4.15 -5.77
CA LEU A 7 0.79 4.55 -6.09
C LEU A 7 1.38 5.30 -4.90
N ASP A 8 2.53 4.82 -4.41
CA ASP A 8 3.34 5.51 -3.41
C ASP A 8 4.63 6.08 -4.02
N ASN A 9 5.10 7.17 -3.43
CA ASN A 9 6.40 7.76 -3.72
C ASN A 9 7.37 7.38 -2.60
N ALA A 10 8.24 6.43 -2.89
CA ALA A 10 9.28 5.96 -1.98
C ALA A 10 10.47 6.95 -1.93
N HIS A 11 11.45 6.61 -1.10
CA HIS A 11 12.68 7.38 -0.96
C HIS A 11 13.36 7.61 -2.32
N GLY A 12 13.86 8.83 -2.54
CA GLY A 12 14.46 9.22 -3.81
C GLY A 12 13.48 9.44 -4.96
N GLY A 13 12.17 9.50 -4.70
CA GLY A 13 11.15 9.75 -5.73
C GLY A 13 10.80 8.52 -6.57
N ALA A 14 11.25 7.33 -6.15
CA ALA A 14 10.88 6.07 -6.78
C ALA A 14 9.36 5.84 -6.66
N ARG A 15 8.74 5.39 -7.74
CA ARG A 15 7.31 5.04 -7.79
C ARG A 15 7.13 3.57 -7.48
N THR A 16 6.32 3.25 -6.48
CA THR A 16 6.04 1.87 -6.06
C THR A 16 4.55 1.63 -5.85
N VAL A 17 4.13 0.38 -5.95
CA VAL A 17 2.79 -0.04 -5.51
C VAL A 17 2.74 0.01 -3.98
N SER A 18 1.64 0.54 -3.43
CA SER A 18 1.41 0.53 -1.98
C SER A 18 1.34 -0.90 -1.45
N SER A 19 1.87 -1.10 -0.26
CA SER A 19 1.90 -2.41 0.39
C SER A 19 1.25 -2.36 1.76
N TRP A 20 0.63 -3.47 2.13
CA TRP A 20 0.10 -3.73 3.45
C TRP A 20 1.18 -4.39 4.30
N VAL A 21 1.24 -3.98 5.57
CA VAL A 21 2.15 -4.55 6.58
C VAL A 21 1.29 -4.89 7.79
N GLU A 22 1.48 -6.09 8.33
CA GLU A 22 0.72 -6.55 9.49
C GLU A 22 1.09 -5.79 10.77
N GLY A 23 0.08 -5.49 11.58
CA GLY A 23 0.26 -4.90 12.90
C GLY A 23 0.29 -3.37 12.92
N GLU A 24 0.67 -2.83 14.07
CA GLU A 24 0.70 -1.39 14.30
C GLU A 24 1.99 -0.76 13.76
N PRO A 25 1.92 0.45 13.16
CA PRO A 25 3.10 1.15 12.67
C PRO A 25 4.01 1.52 13.84
N LYS A 26 5.24 0.99 13.84
CA LYS A 26 6.25 1.28 14.85
C LYS A 26 7.20 2.36 14.33
N PRO A 27 7.46 3.46 15.06
CA PRO A 27 8.39 4.50 14.59
C PRO A 27 9.84 4.01 14.59
N SER A 28 10.63 4.53 13.66
CA SER A 28 12.08 4.35 13.57
C SER A 28 12.76 5.70 13.52
N PHE A 29 13.67 5.96 14.46
CA PHE A 29 14.28 7.28 14.65
C PHE A 29 15.02 7.80 13.40
N TRP A 30 15.59 6.92 12.58
CA TRP A 30 16.32 7.29 11.37
C TRP A 30 15.58 7.00 10.05
N PHE A 31 14.66 6.02 10.04
CA PHE A 31 14.05 5.50 8.82
C PHE A 31 12.54 5.74 8.71
N GLY A 32 11.95 6.51 9.64
CA GLY A 32 10.51 6.80 9.65
C GLY A 32 9.71 5.69 10.35
N LEU A 33 9.47 4.57 9.67
CA LEU A 33 8.75 3.42 10.21
C LEU A 33 9.62 2.17 10.22
N LYS A 34 9.47 1.36 11.28
CA LYS A 34 9.99 0.00 11.35
C LYS A 34 8.96 -0.91 10.69
N VAL A 35 9.39 -1.58 9.63
CA VAL A 35 8.61 -2.62 8.94
C VAL A 35 9.05 -3.97 9.49
N GLU A 36 8.11 -4.72 10.06
CA GLU A 36 8.32 -6.10 10.51
C GLU A 36 7.51 -7.04 9.59
N GLY A 37 8.14 -8.14 9.15
CA GLY A 37 7.53 -9.05 8.17
C GLY A 37 7.71 -8.59 6.72
N ALA A 38 7.15 -9.39 5.80
CA ALA A 38 7.17 -9.11 4.37
C ALA A 38 5.93 -8.28 3.99
N PRO A 39 6.10 -7.08 3.38
CA PRO A 39 4.97 -6.32 2.88
C PRO A 39 4.21 -7.09 1.79
N ILE A 40 2.88 -7.01 1.81
CA ILE A 40 2.00 -7.61 0.80
C ILE A 40 1.51 -6.51 -0.12
N ALA A 41 1.69 -6.64 -1.44
CA ALA A 41 1.21 -5.64 -2.38
C ALA A 41 -0.32 -5.50 -2.30
N ILE A 42 -0.82 -4.26 -2.29
CA ILE A 42 -2.26 -3.98 -2.24
C ILE A 42 -2.82 -3.98 -3.66
N GLU A 43 -3.76 -4.88 -3.93
CA GLU A 43 -4.62 -4.82 -5.11
C GLU A 43 -5.74 -3.81 -4.88
N SER A 44 -6.05 -2.96 -5.87
CA SER A 44 -7.13 -1.97 -5.76
C SER A 44 -8.16 -2.14 -6.87
N TRP A 45 -9.44 -2.07 -6.51
CA TRP A 45 -10.56 -2.17 -7.44
C TRP A 45 -11.46 -0.95 -7.31
N ARG A 46 -11.54 -0.15 -8.37
CA ARG A 46 -12.37 1.06 -8.40
C ARG A 46 -13.71 0.77 -9.07
N CYS A 47 -14.80 1.13 -8.41
CA CYS A 47 -16.12 1.16 -9.01
C CYS A 47 -16.18 2.26 -10.06
N SER A 48 -16.40 1.89 -11.33
CA SER A 48 -16.51 2.84 -12.43
C SER A 48 -17.76 3.74 -12.36
N ARG A 49 -18.76 3.36 -11.56
CA ARG A 49 -20.02 4.11 -11.42
C ARG A 49 -19.97 5.16 -10.31
N CYS A 50 -19.51 4.80 -9.11
CA CYS A 50 -19.54 5.68 -7.94
C CYS A 50 -18.16 6.07 -7.40
N GLY A 51 -17.08 5.47 -7.91
CA GLY A 51 -15.72 5.77 -7.48
C GLY A 51 -15.28 5.11 -6.17
N PHE A 52 -16.12 4.30 -5.52
CA PHE A 52 -15.71 3.48 -4.37
C PHE A 52 -14.50 2.62 -4.72
N ILE A 53 -13.53 2.54 -3.81
CA ILE A 53 -12.30 1.75 -3.99
C ILE A 53 -12.25 0.67 -2.92
N GLU A 54 -12.12 -0.57 -3.38
CA GLU A 54 -11.82 -1.73 -2.55
C GLU A 54 -10.32 -2.01 -2.61
N GLN A 55 -9.75 -2.39 -1.47
CA GLN A 55 -8.33 -2.74 -1.37
C GLN A 55 -8.20 -4.13 -0.74
N TYR A 56 -7.33 -4.95 -1.33
CA TYR A 56 -7.08 -6.32 -0.87
C TYR A 56 -5.57 -6.55 -0.75
N ALA A 57 -5.14 -7.12 0.36
CA ALA A 57 -3.80 -7.66 0.55
C ALA A 57 -3.92 -9.18 0.59
N LYS A 58 -3.87 -9.83 -0.58
CA LYS A 58 -3.94 -11.29 -0.67
C LYS A 58 -2.57 -11.86 -0.33
N GLY A 59 -2.47 -12.50 0.84
CA GLY A 59 -1.30 -13.23 1.33
C GLY A 59 -1.53 -14.73 1.27
#